data_AF-A0A1V4R4F7-F1
#
_entry.id   AF-A0A1V4R4F7-F1
#
_cell.length_a   1.000
_cell.length_b   1.000
_cell.length_c   1.000
_cell.angle_alpha   90.00
_cell.angle_beta   90.00
_cell.angle_gamma   90.00
#
_symmetry.space_group_name_H-M   'P 1'
#
loop_
_entity.id
_entity.type
_entity.pdbx_description
1 polymer ?
#
loop_
_entity_poly.entity_id
_entity_poly.type
_entity_poly.pdbx_seq_one_letter_code
_entity_poly.pdbx_strand_id
1 'polypeptide(L)'
;MVALLSGALCEGIGGIVCWSSLGSFQSLAEEENTTWPSAAFLPDVLRAFDLPEVVRGLAPCPVLILNPLDAGQRSLSASEAASLFSPTGDTVQIVPECQFPDAVRQIWNLIKGES
;
A
#
# COMPACT_ATOMS: atom_id res chain seq x y z
N MET A 1 5.67 -0.11 -1.68
CA MET A 1 5.87 -0.23 -3.13
C MET A 1 6.55 -1.54 -3.51
N VAL A 2 7.85 -1.76 -3.20
CA VAL A 2 8.56 -3.00 -3.60
C VAL A 2 7.85 -4.27 -3.15
N ALA A 3 7.40 -4.33 -1.90
CA ALA A 3 6.66 -5.49 -1.38
C ALA A 3 5.38 -5.83 -2.17
N LEU A 4 4.62 -4.81 -2.62
CA LEU A 4 3.42 -5.03 -3.45
C LEU A 4 3.79 -5.56 -4.83
N LEU A 5 4.81 -4.98 -5.46
CA LEU A 5 5.27 -5.42 -6.79
C LEU A 5 5.85 -6.83 -6.73
N SER A 6 6.62 -7.17 -5.69
CA SER A 6 7.07 -8.54 -5.45
C SER A 6 5.90 -9.49 -5.24
N GLY A 7 4.88 -9.06 -4.50
CA GLY A 7 3.61 -9.77 -4.33
C GLY A 7 2.94 -10.14 -5.65
N ALA A 8 2.93 -9.21 -6.60
CA ALA A 8 2.28 -9.39 -7.89
C ALA A 8 3.08 -10.29 -8.85
N LEU A 9 4.38 -10.46 -8.62
CA LEU A 9 5.28 -11.22 -9.49
C LEU A 9 5.63 -12.61 -8.95
N CYS A 10 5.54 -12.81 -7.64
CA CYS A 10 5.95 -14.05 -6.98
C CYS A 10 4.74 -14.86 -6.51
N GLU A 11 4.67 -16.13 -6.91
CA GLU A 11 3.67 -17.06 -6.39
C GLU A 11 4.00 -17.54 -4.97
N GLY A 12 2.98 -17.98 -4.23
CA GLY A 12 3.15 -18.60 -2.92
C GLY A 12 3.43 -17.64 -1.76
N ILE A 13 3.29 -16.33 -1.96
CA ILE A 13 3.37 -15.35 -0.87
C ILE A 13 2.13 -15.48 0.03
N GLY A 14 2.36 -15.79 1.32
CA GLY A 14 1.29 -15.97 2.31
C GLY A 14 0.71 -14.66 2.87
N GLY A 15 1.34 -13.52 2.59
CA GLY A 15 0.85 -12.20 2.98
C GLY A 15 1.89 -11.10 2.74
N ILE A 16 1.42 -9.86 2.58
CA ILE A 16 2.24 -8.71 2.24
C ILE A 16 2.01 -7.61 3.26
N VAL A 17 3.10 -7.04 3.78
CA VAL A 17 3.05 -5.88 4.66
C VAL A 17 3.80 -4.73 4.00
N CYS A 18 3.14 -3.59 3.88
CA CYS A 18 3.77 -2.33 3.50
C CYS A 18 3.66 -1.33 4.64
N TRP A 19 4.77 -0.66 4.94
CA TRP A 19 4.84 0.37 5.97
C TRP A 19 5.30 1.67 5.36
N SER A 20 4.58 2.77 5.61
CA SER A 20 4.94 4.12 5.11
C SER A 20 5.24 4.13 3.61
N SER A 21 4.45 3.36 2.86
CA SER A 21 4.60 3.28 1.41
C SER A 21 3.76 4.33 0.72
N LEU A 22 4.22 4.77 -0.46
CA LEU A 22 3.43 5.55 -1.39
C LEU A 22 2.08 4.88 -1.63
N GLY A 23 1.00 5.67 -1.59
CA GLY A 23 -0.36 5.21 -1.83
C GLY A 23 -0.71 5.08 -3.32
N SER A 24 -0.19 5.96 -4.18
CA SER A 24 -0.52 6.01 -5.61
C SER A 24 0.57 6.71 -6.43
N PHE A 25 0.92 6.13 -7.58
CA PHE A 25 1.75 6.77 -8.60
C PHE A 25 1.06 7.97 -9.23
N GLN A 26 -0.27 7.97 -9.34
CA GLN A 26 -1.01 9.11 -9.88
C GLN A 26 -0.78 10.34 -9.01
N SER A 27 -0.83 10.20 -7.69
CA SER A 27 -0.51 11.31 -6.79
C SER A 27 0.91 11.85 -6.99
N LEU A 28 1.91 10.99 -7.28
CA LEU A 28 3.27 11.44 -7.61
C LEU A 28 3.34 12.23 -8.91
N ALA A 29 2.51 11.89 -9.89
CA ALA A 29 2.50 12.56 -11.19
C ALA A 29 1.79 13.92 -11.14
N GLU A 30 0.84 14.09 -10.21
CA GLU A 30 0.06 15.32 -10.05
C GLU A 30 0.71 16.34 -9.09
N GLU A 31 1.61 15.89 -8.21
CA GLU A 31 2.28 16.75 -7.23
C GLU A 31 3.53 17.42 -7.83
N GLU A 32 3.52 18.75 -7.86
CA GLU A 32 4.67 19.53 -8.36
C GLU A 32 5.90 19.41 -7.44
N ASN A 33 5.69 19.27 -6.13
CA ASN A 33 6.74 19.27 -5.11
C ASN A 33 6.78 17.96 -4.33
N THR A 34 7.18 16.90 -5.01
CA THR A 34 7.41 15.59 -4.39
C THR A 34 8.73 15.51 -3.64
N THR A 35 8.71 14.84 -2.48
CA THR A 35 9.88 14.58 -1.63
C THR A 35 10.42 13.15 -1.78
N TRP A 36 9.83 12.35 -2.67
CA TRP A 36 10.26 10.97 -2.90
C TRP A 36 11.59 10.89 -3.65
N PRO A 37 12.42 9.86 -3.36
CA PRO A 37 13.64 9.63 -4.12
C PRO A 37 13.31 9.31 -5.58
N SER A 38 14.22 9.63 -6.51
CA SER A 38 14.05 9.35 -7.93
C SER A 38 13.74 7.88 -8.24
N ALA A 39 14.23 6.95 -7.41
CA ALA A 39 13.93 5.52 -7.51
C ALA A 39 12.44 5.16 -7.26
N ALA A 40 11.63 6.08 -6.72
CA ALA A 40 10.18 5.90 -6.58
C ALA A 40 9.44 6.14 -7.90
N PHE A 41 10.07 6.78 -8.89
CA PHE A 41 9.47 7.07 -10.18
C PHE A 41 9.73 5.91 -11.14
N LEU A 42 8.66 5.17 -11.44
CA LEU A 42 8.68 4.13 -12.45
C LEU A 42 8.18 4.71 -13.77
N PRO A 43 9.01 4.77 -14.83
CA PRO A 43 8.58 5.29 -16.13
C PRO A 43 7.37 4.52 -16.67
N ASP A 44 6.44 5.25 -17.27
CA ASP A 44 5.23 4.71 -17.93
C ASP A 44 4.32 3.86 -17.04
N VAL A 45 4.52 3.84 -15.72
CA VAL A 45 3.79 2.93 -14.81
C VAL A 45 2.28 3.14 -14.87
N LEU A 46 1.82 4.38 -14.94
CA LEU A 46 0.39 4.73 -15.03
C LEU A 46 -0.26 4.32 -16.35
N ARG A 47 0.52 3.93 -17.38
CA ARG A 47 -0.01 3.31 -18.59
C ARG A 47 -0.38 1.84 -18.37
N ALA A 48 0.15 1.22 -17.32
CA ALA A 48 -0.05 -0.18 -17.00
C ALA A 48 -0.93 -0.37 -15.76
N PHE A 49 -0.64 0.32 -14.65
CA PHE A 49 -1.39 0.23 -13.40
C PHE A 49 -1.07 1.37 -12.42
N ASP A 50 -1.90 1.49 -11.38
CA ASP A 50 -1.57 2.20 -10.13
C ASP A 50 -1.53 1.24 -8.90
N LEU A 51 -0.95 1.67 -7.79
CA LEU A 51 -0.78 0.87 -6.58
C LEU A 51 -2.12 0.36 -5.98
N PRO A 52 -3.22 1.13 -5.95
CA PRO A 52 -4.50 0.59 -5.51
C PRO A 52 -5.01 -0.56 -6.38
N GLU A 53 -4.70 -0.55 -7.67
CA GLU A 53 -5.05 -1.64 -8.59
C GLU A 53 -4.23 -2.90 -8.32
N VAL A 54 -2.92 -2.74 -8.05
CA VAL A 54 -2.06 -3.86 -7.64
C VAL A 54 -2.58 -4.50 -6.37
N VAL A 55 -2.95 -3.70 -5.37
CA VAL A 55 -3.51 -4.17 -4.10
C VAL A 55 -4.78 -5.01 -4.34
N ARG A 56 -5.67 -4.58 -5.22
CA ARG A 56 -6.87 -5.37 -5.59
C ARG A 56 -6.51 -6.65 -6.34
N GLY A 57 -5.54 -6.59 -7.25
CA GLY A 57 -5.11 -7.74 -8.05
C GLY A 57 -4.42 -8.84 -7.24
N LEU A 58 -3.98 -8.56 -6.02
CA LEU A 58 -3.34 -9.52 -5.13
C LEU A 58 -4.32 -10.49 -4.46
N ALA A 59 -5.64 -10.26 -4.52
CA ALA A 59 -6.61 -11.17 -3.93
C ALA A 59 -6.43 -12.61 -4.49
N PRO A 60 -6.46 -13.66 -3.63
CA PRO A 60 -6.85 -13.66 -2.22
C PRO A 60 -5.66 -13.49 -1.22
N CYS A 61 -4.49 -13.03 -1.66
CA CYS A 61 -3.35 -12.81 -0.77
C CYS A 61 -3.68 -11.73 0.28
N PRO A 62 -3.43 -11.97 1.58
CA PRO A 62 -3.56 -10.96 2.62
C PRO A 62 -2.60 -9.78 2.41
N VAL A 63 -3.11 -8.56 2.44
CA VAL A 63 -2.30 -7.33 2.32
C VAL A 63 -2.60 -6.41 3.49
N LEU A 64 -1.56 -5.99 4.21
CA LEU A 64 -1.63 -4.97 5.26
C LEU A 64 -0.84 -3.74 4.84
N ILE A 65 -1.52 -2.60 4.77
CA ILE A 65 -0.93 -1.30 4.47
C ILE A 65 -0.97 -0.44 5.73
N LEU A 66 0.19 -0.25 6.34
CA LEU A 66 0.38 0.58 7.52
C LEU A 66 0.86 1.97 7.11
N ASN A 67 0.16 3.00 7.59
CA ASN A 67 0.55 4.40 7.42
C ASN A 67 0.84 4.79 5.96
N PRO A 68 -0.07 4.56 5.00
CA PRO A 68 0.20 4.93 3.60
C PRO A 68 0.44 6.43 3.49
N LEU A 69 1.32 6.81 2.57
CA LEU A 69 1.78 8.19 2.36
C LEU A 69 1.34 8.72 1.00
N ASP A 70 1.11 10.02 0.92
CA ASP A 70 0.92 10.74 -0.33
C ASP A 70 2.24 11.07 -1.06
N ALA A 71 2.14 11.81 -2.16
CA ALA A 71 3.28 12.27 -2.95
C ALA A 71 4.22 13.26 -2.23
N GLY A 72 3.75 13.90 -1.16
CA GLY A 72 4.54 14.76 -0.28
C GLY A 72 5.13 14.05 0.93
N GLN A 73 4.97 12.72 1.03
CA GLN A 73 5.31 11.90 2.21
C GLN A 73 4.50 12.26 3.47
N ARG A 74 3.30 12.82 3.30
CA ARG A 74 2.35 13.03 4.41
C ARG A 74 1.50 11.79 4.57
N SER A 75 1.19 11.45 5.82
CA SER A 75 0.26 10.35 6.13
C SER A 75 -1.11 10.64 5.52
N LEU A 76 -1.66 9.66 4.81
CA LEU A 76 -3.07 9.69 4.43
C LEU A 76 -3.93 9.50 5.67
N SER A 77 -4.98 10.31 5.80
CA SER A 77 -6.04 10.10 6.78
C SER A 77 -6.83 8.82 6.49
N ALA A 78 -7.61 8.36 7.47
CA ALA A 78 -8.51 7.22 7.30
C ALA A 78 -9.46 7.36 6.10
N SER A 79 -10.02 8.55 5.89
CA SER A 79 -10.92 8.81 4.77
C SER A 79 -10.20 8.82 3.42
N GLU A 80 -9.01 9.40 3.34
CA GLU A 80 -8.23 9.44 2.11
C GLU A 80 -7.76 8.04 1.72
N ALA A 81 -7.28 7.27 2.69
CA ALA A 81 -6.87 5.88 2.49
C ALA A 81 -8.05 5.01 2.06
N ALA A 82 -9.20 5.12 2.73
CA ALA A 82 -10.40 4.39 2.35
C ALA A 82 -10.87 4.74 0.94
N SER A 83 -10.85 6.03 0.57
CA SER A 83 -11.20 6.48 -0.77
C SER A 83 -10.23 5.93 -1.83
N LEU A 84 -8.92 6.01 -1.56
CA LEU A 84 -7.87 5.64 -2.50
C LEU A 84 -7.85 4.15 -2.83
N PHE A 85 -8.05 3.29 -1.83
CA PHE A 85 -7.98 1.85 -2.00
C PHE A 85 -9.34 1.19 -2.24
N SER A 86 -10.44 1.95 -2.24
CA SER A 86 -11.77 1.42 -2.54
C SER A 86 -11.90 0.95 -3.99
N PRO A 87 -12.62 -0.16 -4.27
CA PRO A 87 -13.14 -1.10 -3.29
C PRO A 87 -12.02 -1.99 -2.71
N THR A 88 -12.07 -2.20 -1.41
CA THR A 88 -11.13 -3.04 -0.67
C THR A 88 -11.77 -4.41 -0.44
N GLY A 89 -11.14 -5.50 -0.89
CA GLY A 89 -11.60 -6.85 -0.58
C GLY A 89 -11.28 -7.26 0.87
N ASP A 90 -11.91 -8.31 1.37
CA ASP A 90 -11.77 -8.78 2.78
C ASP A 90 -10.33 -9.13 3.18
N THR A 91 -9.46 -9.39 2.19
CA THR A 91 -8.04 -9.75 2.40
C THR A 91 -7.13 -8.53 2.49
N VAL A 92 -7.65 -7.31 2.34
CA VAL A 92 -6.85 -6.08 2.35
C VAL A 92 -7.23 -5.22 3.56
N GLN A 93 -6.25 -4.95 4.41
CA GLN A 93 -6.38 -4.10 5.59
C GLN A 93 -5.51 -2.85 5.43
N ILE A 94 -6.09 -1.70 5.71
CA ILE A 94 -5.39 -0.41 5.64
C ILE A 94 -5.53 0.26 6.98
N VAL A 95 -4.39 0.52 7.63
CA VAL A 95 -4.32 1.09 8.97
C VAL A 95 -3.50 2.37 8.89
N PRO A 96 -4.14 3.52 8.60
CA PRO A 96 -3.49 4.81 8.70
C PRO A 96 -3.25 5.17 10.17
N GLU A 97 -2.30 6.07 10.41
CA GLU A 97 -1.96 6.62 11.74
C GLU A 97 -1.63 5.55 12.82
N CYS A 98 -1.20 4.36 12.40
CA CYS A 98 -0.78 3.26 13.24
C CYS A 98 0.52 3.59 13.97
N GLN A 99 0.49 3.52 15.31
CA GLN A 99 1.65 3.76 16.16
C GLN A 99 2.32 2.45 16.58
N PHE A 100 3.56 2.54 17.07
CA PHE A 100 4.17 1.43 17.80
C PHE A 100 3.61 1.43 19.24
N PRO A 101 3.16 0.29 19.81
CA PRO A 101 3.36 -1.10 19.36
C PRO A 101 2.24 -1.71 18.50
N ASP A 102 1.14 -0.99 18.23
CA ASP A 102 -0.03 -1.53 17.53
C ASP A 102 0.29 -2.12 16.16
N ALA A 103 1.24 -1.53 15.44
CA ALA A 103 1.71 -2.06 14.17
C ALA A 103 2.22 -3.52 14.26
N VAL A 104 2.91 -3.87 15.34
CA VAL A 104 3.39 -5.25 15.57
C VAL A 104 2.22 -6.21 15.73
N ARG A 105 1.16 -5.77 16.42
CA ARG A 105 -0.06 -6.55 16.61
C ARG A 105 -0.78 -6.79 15.28
N GLN A 106 -0.89 -5.76 14.44
CA GLN A 106 -1.51 -5.89 13.11
C GLN A 106 -0.75 -6.90 12.24
N ILE A 107 0.59 -6.79 12.21
CA ILE A 107 1.45 -7.72 11.47
C ILE A 107 1.29 -9.15 12.01
N TRP A 108 1.26 -9.31 13.33
CA TRP A 108 1.07 -10.62 13.96
C TRP A 108 -0.25 -11.28 13.57
N ASN A 109 -1.34 -10.53 13.58
CA ASN A 109 -2.67 -11.03 13.19
C ASN A 109 -2.68 -11.53 11.74
N LEU A 110 -2.07 -10.77 10.82
CA LEU A 110 -1.93 -11.17 9.42
C LEU A 110 -1.12 -12.47 9.28
N ILE A 111 0.00 -12.62 10.00
CA ILE A 111 0.83 -13.83 9.96
C ILE A 111 0.08 -15.06 10.51
N LYS A 112 -0.79 -14.87 11.51
CA LYS A 112 -1.57 -15.96 12.12
C LYS A 112 -2.83 -16.33 11.35
N GLY A 113 -3.26 -15.54 10.37
CA GLY A 113 -4.53 -15.73 9.68
C GLY A 113 -5.74 -15.44 10.57
N GLU A 114 -5.56 -14.65 11.63
CA GLU A 114 -6.63 -14.17 12.49
C GLU A 114 -7.08 -12.80 11.93
N SER A 115 -7.95 -12.84 10.91
CA SER A 115 -8.62 -11.66 10.35
C SER A 115 -10.09 -11.64 10.73
#